data_AF-A0A4V1IUD5-F1
#
_entry.id   AF-A0A4V1IUD5-F1
#
_cell.length_a   1.000
_cell.length_b   1.000
_cell.length_c   1.000
_cell.angle_alpha   90.00
_cell.angle_beta   90.00
_cell.angle_gamma   90.00
#
_symmetry.space_group_name_H-M   'P 1'
#
loop_
_entity.id
_entity.type
_entity.pdbx_description
1 polymer ?
#
loop_
_entity_poly.entity_id
_entity_poly.type
_entity_poly.pdbx_seq_one_letter_code
_entity_poly.pdbx_strand_id
1 'polypeptide(L)'
;MRFCVQLVRNMKRSNKDALPFLRPVDPILQGVPHYPTMIPYPMDISTLDAKLAHHLYTSPDEFAKDVELMFENCYRFNGRDAAISQCAMGLERIFRKGIDKMPRVPRQTNGHSYPSRMRREASSPAPSSPTGHALAGAPAHPPRDPMLKFCHSLLTNLLKKQHRAYTFPFLYPVDTTLYPAYAHVVLEPVDLSTIKIRLERGIYEN
;
A
#
# COMPACT_ATOMS: atom_id res chain seq x y z
N MET A 1 -1.04 -0.07 -16.52
CA MET A 1 0.03 0.68 -15.80
C MET A 1 1.16 1.27 -16.67
N ARG A 2 1.67 0.64 -17.75
CA ARG A 2 2.83 1.20 -18.54
C ARG A 2 2.67 2.68 -18.94
N PHE A 3 1.48 3.10 -19.37
CA PHE A 3 1.17 4.49 -19.72
C PHE A 3 1.32 5.45 -18.52
N CYS A 4 0.92 5.02 -17.32
CA CYS A 4 0.99 5.81 -16.09
C CYS A 4 2.46 6.11 -15.70
N VAL A 5 3.35 5.12 -15.85
CA VAL A 5 4.81 5.30 -15.68
C VAL A 5 5.36 6.35 -16.66
N GLN A 6 4.89 6.37 -17.91
CA GLN A 6 5.28 7.40 -18.86
C GLN A 6 4.68 8.78 -18.52
N LEU A 7 3.48 8.82 -17.95
CA LEU A 7 2.85 10.07 -17.51
C LEU A 7 3.60 10.69 -16.32
N VAL A 8 3.99 9.90 -15.32
CA VAL A 8 4.88 10.35 -14.23
C VAL A 8 6.21 10.84 -14.77
N ARG A 9 6.84 10.11 -15.72
CA ARG A 9 8.07 10.59 -16.39
C ARG A 9 7.87 11.91 -17.15
N ASN A 10 6.70 12.15 -17.74
CA ASN A 10 6.38 13.41 -18.41
C ASN A 10 6.16 14.56 -17.41
N MET A 11 5.50 14.30 -16.27
CA MET A 11 5.34 15.27 -15.18
C MET A 11 6.71 15.69 -14.63
N LYS A 12 7.59 14.73 -14.29
CA LYS A 12 8.96 14.97 -13.78
C LYS A 12 9.85 15.80 -14.70
N ARG A 13 9.54 15.89 -16.00
CA ARG A 13 10.29 16.71 -16.96
C ARG A 13 9.97 18.21 -16.86
N SER A 14 8.83 18.62 -16.31
CA SER A 14 8.57 20.05 -16.05
C SER A 14 9.25 20.48 -14.74
N ASN A 15 10.58 20.60 -14.78
CA ASN A 15 11.40 20.80 -13.58
C ASN A 15 10.91 21.97 -12.70
N LYS A 16 10.45 23.07 -13.31
CA LYS A 16 9.91 24.25 -12.61
C LYS A 16 8.58 23.99 -11.85
N ASP A 17 7.75 23.06 -12.33
CA ASP A 17 6.42 22.77 -11.77
C ASP A 17 6.47 21.53 -10.86
N ALA A 18 7.35 20.58 -11.18
CA ALA A 18 7.46 19.29 -10.50
C ALA A 18 8.35 19.33 -9.25
N LEU A 19 9.32 20.24 -9.16
CA LEU A 19 10.33 20.27 -8.08
C LEU A 19 9.74 20.15 -6.65
N PRO A 20 8.66 20.88 -6.27
CA PRO A 20 8.09 20.77 -4.92
C PRO A 20 7.43 19.41 -4.63
N PHE A 21 7.15 18.61 -5.66
CA PHE A 21 6.40 17.35 -5.57
C PHE A 21 7.27 16.12 -5.84
N LEU A 22 8.59 16.27 -6.05
CA LEU A 22 9.50 15.16 -6.34
C LEU A 22 9.74 14.20 -5.16
N ARG A 23 9.37 14.61 -3.94
CA ARG A 23 9.61 13.94 -2.66
C ARG A 23 8.48 14.20 -1.67
N PRO A 24 8.32 13.39 -0.61
CA PRO A 24 7.42 13.70 0.48
C PRO A 24 7.76 15.05 1.13
N VAL A 25 6.74 15.72 1.69
CA VAL A 25 6.94 16.83 2.61
C VAL A 25 7.64 16.30 3.87
N ASP A 26 8.72 16.98 4.28
CA ASP A 26 9.37 16.77 5.58
C ASP A 26 8.87 17.86 6.55
N PRO A 27 8.02 17.51 7.55
CA PRO A 27 7.41 18.49 8.44
C PRO A 27 8.41 19.28 9.29
N ILE A 28 9.60 18.73 9.54
CA ILE A 28 10.62 19.34 10.39
C ILE A 28 11.55 20.19 9.53
N LEU A 29 12.12 19.62 8.47
CA LEU A 29 13.07 20.31 7.58
C LEU A 29 12.42 21.48 6.81
N GLN A 30 11.12 21.40 6.53
CA GLN A 30 10.37 22.45 5.82
C GLN A 30 9.60 23.40 6.78
N GLY A 31 9.75 23.24 8.10
CA GLY A 31 9.13 24.14 9.09
C GLY A 31 7.60 24.05 9.18
N VAL A 32 7.01 22.92 8.80
CA VAL A 32 5.55 22.70 8.73
C VAL A 32 5.11 21.53 9.64
N PRO A 33 5.37 21.57 10.97
CA PRO A 33 5.18 20.43 11.87
C PRO A 33 3.72 19.95 11.97
N HIS A 34 2.74 20.80 11.64
CA HIS A 34 1.32 20.45 11.62
C HIS A 34 0.85 19.82 10.30
N TYR A 35 1.72 19.67 9.29
CA TYR A 35 1.36 19.05 8.01
C TYR A 35 0.73 17.65 8.17
N PRO A 36 1.26 16.72 9.01
CA PRO A 36 0.68 15.38 9.16
C PRO A 36 -0.70 15.35 9.82
N THR A 37 -1.09 16.37 10.59
CA THR A 37 -2.43 16.45 11.18
C THR A 37 -3.45 17.11 10.26
N MET A 38 -3.00 17.99 9.36
CA MET A 38 -3.85 18.61 8.34
C MET A 38 -4.03 17.73 7.09
N ILE A 39 -3.00 16.95 6.73
CA ILE A 39 -2.91 16.12 5.53
C ILE A 39 -2.72 14.64 5.93
N PRO A 40 -3.81 13.85 6.10
CA PRO A 40 -3.74 12.48 6.60
C PRO A 40 -3.24 11.46 5.57
N TYR A 41 -3.33 11.79 4.27
CA TYR A 41 -2.91 10.92 3.16
C TYR A 41 -1.91 11.66 2.27
N PRO A 42 -0.65 11.88 2.73
CA PRO A 42 0.37 12.54 1.93
C PRO A 42 0.68 11.73 0.66
N MET A 43 0.95 12.44 -0.44
CA MET A 43 1.32 11.84 -1.72
C MET A 43 2.33 12.73 -2.43
N ASP A 44 3.28 12.12 -3.13
CA ASP A 44 4.34 12.77 -3.90
C ASP A 44 4.77 11.88 -5.07
N ILE A 45 5.55 12.43 -5.99
CA ILE A 45 5.97 11.74 -7.21
C ILE A 45 6.87 10.53 -6.95
N SER A 46 7.70 10.53 -5.89
CA SER A 46 8.50 9.35 -5.54
C SER A 46 7.66 8.24 -4.89
N THR A 47 6.59 8.57 -4.17
CA THR A 47 5.58 7.59 -3.73
C THR A 47 4.75 7.05 -4.91
N LEU A 48 4.35 7.90 -5.87
CA LEU A 48 3.68 7.48 -7.11
C LEU A 48 4.55 6.50 -7.93
N ASP A 49 5.84 6.82 -8.12
CA ASP A 49 6.81 5.93 -8.78
C ASP A 49 6.94 4.60 -8.02
N ALA A 50 7.00 4.62 -6.69
CA ALA A 50 7.11 3.41 -5.87
C ALA A 50 5.85 2.53 -5.97
N LYS A 51 4.65 3.11 -5.86
CA LYS A 51 3.38 2.37 -6.02
C LYS A 51 3.24 1.76 -7.43
N LEU A 52 3.68 2.47 -8.47
CA LEU A 52 3.75 1.92 -9.84
C LEU A 52 4.76 0.76 -9.97
N ALA A 53 5.95 0.90 -9.39
CA ALA A 53 7.02 -0.09 -9.45
C ALA A 53 6.68 -1.37 -8.67
N HIS A 54 5.99 -1.25 -7.54
CA HIS A 54 5.50 -2.38 -6.73
C HIS A 54 4.11 -2.89 -7.14
N HIS A 55 3.55 -2.40 -8.25
CA HIS A 55 2.25 -2.80 -8.81
C HIS A 55 1.06 -2.61 -7.85
N LEU A 56 1.15 -1.62 -6.95
CA LEU A 56 0.13 -1.27 -5.94
C LEU A 56 -1.02 -0.42 -6.53
N TYR A 57 -1.34 -0.66 -7.80
CA TYR A 57 -2.45 -0.06 -8.54
C TYR A 57 -3.04 -1.15 -9.45
N THR A 58 -4.28 -1.56 -9.19
CA THR A 58 -5.02 -2.52 -10.02
C THR A 58 -5.47 -1.87 -11.32
N SER A 59 -5.74 -0.56 -11.29
CA SER A 59 -6.31 0.22 -12.38
C SER A 59 -5.60 1.56 -12.59
N PRO A 60 -5.70 2.17 -13.78
CA PRO A 60 -5.22 3.53 -13.99
C PRO A 60 -6.00 4.59 -13.19
N ASP A 61 -7.25 4.29 -12.83
CA ASP A 61 -8.14 5.20 -12.10
C ASP A 61 -7.71 5.35 -10.63
N GLU A 62 -7.16 4.30 -10.00
CA GLU A 62 -6.52 4.39 -8.69
C GLU A 62 -5.24 5.26 -8.73
N PHE A 63 -4.44 5.10 -9.79
CA PHE A 63 -3.27 5.96 -10.02
C PHE A 63 -3.69 7.42 -10.25
N ALA A 64 -4.78 7.66 -10.98
CA ALA A 64 -5.29 9.01 -11.20
C ALA A 64 -5.71 9.70 -9.89
N LYS A 65 -6.45 8.98 -9.02
CA LYS A 65 -6.86 9.46 -7.69
C LYS A 65 -5.67 9.87 -6.82
N ASP A 66 -4.58 9.11 -6.81
CA ASP A 66 -3.38 9.48 -6.05
C ASP A 66 -2.71 10.75 -6.61
N VAL A 67 -2.68 10.91 -7.94
CA VAL A 67 -2.16 12.14 -8.57
C VAL A 67 -3.05 13.35 -8.26
N GLU A 68 -4.36 13.16 -8.26
CA GLU A 68 -5.33 14.19 -7.88
C GLU A 68 -5.19 14.57 -6.40
N LEU A 69 -5.08 13.58 -5.50
CA LEU A 69 -4.81 13.74 -4.06
C LEU A 69 -3.52 14.53 -3.79
N MET A 70 -2.45 14.31 -4.58
CA MET A 70 -1.21 15.10 -4.47
C MET A 70 -1.46 16.60 -4.70
N PHE A 71 -2.34 16.96 -5.64
CA PHE A 71 -2.71 18.36 -5.89
C PHE A 71 -3.72 18.88 -4.85
N GLU A 72 -4.72 18.09 -4.46
CA GLU A 72 -5.70 18.46 -3.43
C GLU A 72 -5.03 18.73 -2.08
N ASN A 73 -4.06 17.90 -1.67
CA ASN A 73 -3.25 18.12 -0.49
C ASN A 73 -2.49 19.46 -0.56
N CYS A 74 -1.92 19.78 -1.71
CA CYS A 74 -1.23 21.05 -1.93
C CYS A 74 -2.18 22.24 -1.76
N TYR A 75 -3.35 22.21 -2.42
CA TYR A 75 -4.35 23.27 -2.32
C TYR A 75 -4.96 23.38 -0.91
N ARG A 76 -5.15 22.26 -0.20
CA ARG A 76 -5.68 22.18 1.17
C ARG A 76 -4.74 22.75 2.21
N PHE A 77 -3.43 22.50 2.09
CA PHE A 77 -2.44 22.99 3.05
C PHE A 77 -2.00 24.44 2.77
N ASN A 78 -1.80 24.80 1.49
CA ASN A 78 -1.18 26.07 1.12
C ASN A 78 -2.17 27.16 0.69
N GLY A 79 -3.42 26.80 0.38
CA GLY A 79 -4.34 27.68 -0.35
C GLY A 79 -4.00 27.76 -1.85
N ARG A 80 -5.00 28.09 -2.69
CA ARG A 80 -4.84 28.06 -4.15
C ARG A 80 -3.90 29.14 -4.69
N ASP A 81 -3.79 30.28 -4.00
CA ASP A 81 -3.03 31.44 -4.47
C ASP A 81 -1.52 31.35 -4.16
N ALA A 82 -1.10 30.39 -3.33
CA ALA A 82 0.30 30.17 -2.99
C ALA A 82 1.14 29.73 -4.21
N ALA A 83 2.41 30.15 -4.24
CA ALA A 83 3.32 29.85 -5.36
C ALA A 83 3.47 28.34 -5.63
N ILE A 84 3.52 27.51 -4.58
CA ILE A 84 3.55 26.04 -4.72
C ILE A 84 2.27 25.47 -5.34
N SER A 85 1.11 26.10 -5.07
CA SER A 85 -0.16 25.74 -5.70
C SER A 85 -0.22 26.19 -7.17
N GLN A 86 0.49 27.25 -7.56
CA GLN A 86 0.69 27.59 -8.98
C GLN A 86 1.55 26.53 -9.69
N CYS A 87 2.58 25.99 -9.03
CA CYS A 87 3.32 24.82 -9.53
C CYS A 87 2.43 23.58 -9.66
N ALA A 88 1.56 23.31 -8.68
CA ALA A 88 0.55 22.23 -8.75
C ALA A 88 -0.37 22.40 -9.97
N MET A 89 -0.96 23.58 -10.18
CA MET A 89 -1.77 23.88 -11.37
C MET A 89 -0.97 23.78 -12.68
N GLY A 90 0.33 24.09 -12.65
CA GLY A 90 1.29 23.84 -13.72
C GLY A 90 1.32 22.36 -14.12
N LEU A 91 1.55 21.50 -13.12
CA LEU A 91 1.73 20.06 -13.29
C LEU A 91 0.42 19.30 -13.55
N GLU A 92 -0.68 19.70 -12.92
CA GLU A 92 -2.03 19.14 -13.13
C GLU A 92 -2.47 19.28 -14.60
N ARG A 93 -2.13 20.41 -15.24
CA ARG A 93 -2.38 20.65 -16.67
C ARG A 93 -1.57 19.72 -17.58
N ILE A 94 -0.41 19.23 -17.13
CA ILE A 94 0.39 18.21 -17.83
C ILE A 94 -0.23 16.83 -17.60
N PHE A 95 -0.66 16.53 -16.37
CA PHE A 95 -1.35 15.30 -16.02
C PHE A 95 -2.64 15.10 -16.82
N ARG A 96 -3.59 16.06 -16.78
CA ARG A 96 -4.89 15.97 -17.50
C ARG A 96 -4.68 15.75 -19.00
N LYS A 97 -3.87 16.58 -19.66
CA LYS A 97 -3.50 16.44 -21.09
C LYS A 97 -2.83 15.10 -21.45
N GLY A 98 -2.31 14.38 -20.46
CA GLY A 98 -1.78 13.03 -20.62
C GLY A 98 -2.84 11.95 -20.36
N ILE A 99 -3.61 12.03 -19.27
CA ILE A 99 -4.61 11.03 -18.89
C ILE A 99 -5.77 10.97 -19.91
N ASP A 100 -6.14 12.11 -20.52
CA ASP A 100 -7.14 12.18 -21.59
C ASP A 100 -6.76 11.36 -22.83
N LYS A 101 -5.45 11.09 -23.02
CA LYS A 101 -4.91 10.29 -24.12
C LYS A 101 -4.74 8.81 -23.76
N MET A 102 -5.18 8.39 -22.59
CA MET A 102 -5.10 6.98 -22.18
C MET A 102 -6.08 6.13 -23.00
N PRO A 103 -5.64 5.01 -23.61
CA PRO A 103 -6.55 4.09 -24.29
C PRO A 103 -7.56 3.51 -23.31
N ARG A 104 -8.82 3.94 -23.42
CA ARG A 104 -9.94 3.33 -22.70
C ARG A 104 -10.25 1.99 -23.35
N VAL A 105 -10.10 0.89 -22.60
CA VAL A 105 -10.56 -0.42 -23.05
C VAL A 105 -12.09 -0.36 -23.20
N PRO A 106 -12.68 -0.71 -24.36
CA PRO A 106 -14.13 -0.76 -24.50
C PRO A 106 -14.72 -1.71 -23.45
N ARG A 107 -15.56 -1.16 -22.57
CA ARG A 107 -16.19 -1.92 -21.48
C ARG A 107 -17.17 -2.91 -22.10
N GLN A 108 -16.79 -4.20 -22.17
CA GLN A 108 -17.66 -5.24 -22.74
C GLN A 108 -18.94 -5.36 -21.91
N THR A 109 -20.06 -4.85 -22.43
CA THR A 109 -21.38 -4.91 -21.80
C THR A 109 -22.01 -6.29 -22.03
N ASN A 110 -21.32 -7.34 -21.62
CA ASN A 110 -21.81 -8.71 -21.67
C ASN A 110 -22.83 -8.94 -20.54
N GLY A 111 -24.02 -8.38 -20.69
CA GLY A 111 -25.17 -8.68 -19.84
C GLY A 111 -25.60 -10.13 -20.00
N HIS A 112 -25.12 -11.01 -19.14
CA HIS A 112 -25.52 -12.41 -19.07
C HIS A 112 -26.10 -12.70 -17.69
N SER A 113 -27.42 -12.78 -17.62
CA SER A 113 -28.16 -13.22 -16.44
C SER A 113 -27.83 -14.68 -16.15
N TYR A 114 -27.34 -15.00 -14.95
CA TYR A 114 -27.10 -16.38 -14.53
C TYR A 114 -28.40 -17.09 -14.12
N PRO A 115 -28.86 -18.14 -14.84
CA PRO A 115 -29.99 -18.95 -14.39
C PRO A 115 -29.55 -19.92 -13.29
N SER A 116 -30.26 -19.90 -12.16
CA SER A 116 -29.99 -20.83 -11.05
C SER A 116 -30.35 -22.27 -11.41
N ARG A 117 -29.47 -23.23 -11.09
CA ARG A 117 -29.80 -24.68 -11.07
C ARG A 117 -29.16 -25.38 -9.87
N MET A 118 -30.00 -25.66 -8.87
CA MET A 118 -29.68 -26.54 -7.74
C MET A 118 -29.58 -28.01 -8.18
N ARG A 119 -28.70 -28.78 -7.54
CA ARG A 119 -28.85 -30.23 -7.35
C ARG A 119 -28.33 -30.61 -5.96
N ARG A 120 -28.98 -31.57 -5.29
CA ARG A 120 -28.66 -32.06 -3.93
C ARG A 120 -28.28 -33.55 -3.94
N GLU A 121 -27.65 -34.02 -2.84
CA GLU A 121 -27.76 -35.36 -2.19
C GLU A 121 -27.39 -36.63 -3.05
N ALA A 122 -26.99 -37.82 -2.56
CA ALA A 122 -26.49 -38.42 -1.28
C ALA A 122 -26.12 -39.92 -1.58
N SER A 123 -25.40 -40.76 -0.80
CA SER A 123 -24.39 -40.65 0.28
C SER A 123 -23.85 -42.06 0.68
N SER A 124 -22.59 -42.20 1.16
CA SER A 124 -22.03 -43.36 1.92
C SER A 124 -21.81 -44.69 1.16
N PRO A 125 -21.11 -45.73 1.71
CA PRO A 125 -20.36 -45.86 2.98
C PRO A 125 -18.85 -46.29 2.82
N ALA A 126 -18.18 -46.64 3.93
CA ALA A 126 -16.78 -47.08 4.01
C ALA A 126 -16.63 -48.59 4.39
N PRO A 127 -15.38 -49.12 4.49
CA PRO A 127 -15.11 -50.04 5.62
C PRO A 127 -13.70 -49.96 6.28
N SER A 128 -13.66 -50.38 7.55
CA SER A 128 -12.58 -51.06 8.31
C SER A 128 -11.19 -50.41 8.55
N SER A 129 -10.80 -50.35 9.84
CA SER A 129 -9.42 -50.26 10.36
C SER A 129 -8.86 -51.67 10.70
N PRO A 130 -7.58 -51.85 11.08
CA PRO A 130 -7.22 -51.70 12.52
C PRO A 130 -5.78 -51.23 12.88
N THR A 131 -5.68 -50.62 14.07
CA THR A 131 -4.53 -50.53 15.03
C THR A 131 -3.06 -50.64 14.60
N GLY A 132 -2.26 -49.63 15.00
CA GLY A 132 -0.81 -49.74 15.23
C GLY A 132 -0.25 -48.53 16.01
N HIS A 133 0.50 -48.75 17.09
CA HIS A 133 1.12 -47.68 17.91
C HIS A 133 2.55 -47.36 17.47
N ALA A 134 2.88 -46.08 17.28
CA ALA A 134 4.24 -45.52 17.38
C ALA A 134 4.20 -43.98 17.52
N LEU A 135 5.28 -43.37 18.03
CA LEU A 135 5.43 -41.91 18.10
C LEU A 135 6.18 -41.38 16.86
N ALA A 136 5.69 -40.30 16.25
CA ALA A 136 6.46 -39.16 15.71
C ALA A 136 5.59 -38.25 14.80
N GLY A 137 5.96 -36.98 14.69
CA GLY A 137 5.46 -36.06 13.66
C GLY A 137 4.36 -35.10 14.11
N ALA A 138 4.73 -33.83 14.28
CA ALA A 138 3.77 -32.73 14.19
C ALA A 138 3.26 -32.64 12.73
N PRO A 139 2.02 -32.21 12.47
CA PRO A 139 1.48 -32.12 11.11
C PRO A 139 2.33 -31.17 10.26
N ALA A 140 2.73 -31.64 9.08
CA ALA A 140 3.45 -30.81 8.12
C ALA A 140 2.57 -29.64 7.68
N HIS A 141 2.99 -28.41 7.97
CA HIS A 141 2.27 -27.21 7.52
C HIS A 141 2.09 -27.23 5.99
N PRO A 142 0.94 -26.75 5.47
CA PRO A 142 0.75 -26.60 4.03
C PRO A 142 1.84 -25.69 3.43
N PRO A 143 2.20 -25.90 2.14
CA PRO A 143 3.30 -25.17 1.52
C PRO A 143 3.02 -23.66 1.52
N ARG A 144 3.78 -22.91 2.35
CA ARG A 144 3.60 -21.47 2.59
C ARG A 144 3.22 -20.70 1.33
N ASP A 145 2.15 -19.93 1.40
CA ASP A 145 1.57 -19.19 0.28
C ASP A 145 2.60 -18.27 -0.43
N PRO A 146 2.57 -18.11 -1.76
CA PRO A 146 3.44 -17.19 -2.48
C PRO A 146 3.41 -15.74 -1.97
N MET A 147 2.24 -15.25 -1.53
CA MET A 147 2.06 -13.92 -0.98
C MET A 147 2.65 -13.81 0.43
N LEU A 148 2.45 -14.80 1.30
CA LEU A 148 3.10 -14.85 2.62
C LEU A 148 4.63 -14.95 2.51
N LYS A 149 5.15 -15.69 1.50
CA LYS A 149 6.58 -15.71 1.15
C LYS A 149 7.08 -14.33 0.71
N PHE A 150 6.31 -13.61 -0.10
CA PHE A 150 6.64 -12.24 -0.51
C PHE A 150 6.66 -11.28 0.70
N CYS A 151 5.64 -11.31 1.57
CA CYS A 151 5.59 -10.55 2.81
C CYS A 151 6.80 -10.82 3.71
N HIS A 152 7.22 -12.08 3.83
CA HIS A 152 8.40 -12.46 4.63
C HIS A 152 9.70 -11.92 4.02
N SER A 153 9.83 -11.93 2.69
CA SER A 153 10.95 -11.33 1.97
C SER A 153 11.00 -9.79 2.14
N LEU A 154 9.85 -9.12 1.99
CA LEU A 154 9.70 -7.68 2.16
C LEU A 154 10.07 -7.23 3.58
N LEU A 155 9.53 -7.91 4.59
CA LEU A 155 9.80 -7.62 6.01
C LEU A 155 11.27 -7.89 6.37
N THR A 156 11.84 -8.98 5.89
CA THR A 156 13.27 -9.29 6.05
C THR A 156 14.16 -8.25 5.36
N ASN A 157 13.71 -7.66 4.24
CA ASN A 157 14.39 -6.56 3.59
C ASN A 157 14.33 -5.29 4.46
N LEU A 158 13.13 -4.89 4.88
CA LEU A 158 12.86 -3.68 5.67
C LEU A 158 13.63 -3.66 7.01
N LEU A 159 13.86 -4.82 7.62
CA LEU A 159 14.62 -4.97 8.88
C LEU A 159 16.15 -4.88 8.73
N LYS A 160 16.70 -4.75 7.52
CA LYS A 160 18.16 -4.61 7.31
C LYS A 160 18.69 -3.30 7.90
N LYS A 161 19.92 -3.34 8.44
CA LYS A 161 20.63 -2.17 9.03
C LYS A 161 20.59 -0.91 8.15
N GLN A 162 20.68 -1.06 6.82
CA GLN A 162 20.65 0.05 5.86
C GLN A 162 19.34 0.87 5.85
N HIS A 163 18.23 0.33 6.37
CA HIS A 163 16.93 1.01 6.46
C HIS A 163 16.65 1.56 7.87
N ARG A 164 17.51 1.28 8.86
CA ARG A 164 17.31 1.63 10.27
C ARG A 164 17.06 3.12 10.50
N ALA A 165 17.60 3.99 9.65
CA ALA A 165 17.41 5.44 9.70
C ALA A 165 15.92 5.87 9.68
N TYR A 166 15.03 5.07 9.11
CA TYR A 166 13.58 5.32 9.08
C TYR A 166 12.74 4.19 9.68
N THR A 167 13.27 2.96 9.80
CA THR A 167 12.53 1.86 10.42
C THR A 167 12.65 1.82 11.94
N PHE A 168 13.65 2.48 12.54
CA PHE A 168 13.90 2.45 14.00
C PHE A 168 12.66 2.69 14.89
N PRO A 169 11.80 3.71 14.63
CA PRO A 169 10.60 3.96 15.45
C PRO A 169 9.55 2.84 15.42
N PHE A 170 9.68 1.87 14.50
CA PHE A 170 8.72 0.81 14.24
C PHE A 170 9.31 -0.60 14.46
N LEU A 171 10.56 -0.72 14.92
CA LEU A 171 11.23 -2.03 15.05
C LEU A 171 10.68 -2.90 16.19
N TYR A 172 10.14 -2.28 17.23
CA TYR A 172 9.72 -2.90 18.49
C TYR A 172 8.45 -2.21 19.02
N PRO A 173 7.71 -2.82 19.96
CA PRO A 173 6.58 -2.15 20.63
C PRO A 173 6.99 -0.82 21.27
N VAL A 174 6.08 0.16 21.26
CA VAL A 174 6.27 1.41 22.00
C VAL A 174 6.21 1.14 23.49
N ASP A 175 7.20 1.64 24.22
CA ASP A 175 7.24 1.55 25.68
C ASP A 175 6.17 2.46 26.30
N THR A 176 5.09 1.85 26.80
CA THR A 176 3.96 2.55 27.41
C THR A 176 4.27 3.08 28.82
N THR A 177 5.41 2.74 29.42
CA THR A 177 5.89 3.40 30.65
C THR A 177 6.50 4.77 30.34
N LEU A 178 7.19 4.90 29.20
CA LEU A 178 7.72 6.16 28.69
C LEU A 178 6.66 6.99 27.95
N TYR A 179 5.68 6.33 27.32
CA TYR A 179 4.60 6.98 26.57
C TYR A 179 3.19 6.50 27.00
N PRO A 180 2.72 6.78 28.24
CA PRO A 180 1.43 6.27 28.73
C PRO A 180 0.23 6.63 27.85
N ALA A 181 0.23 7.83 27.26
CA ALA A 181 -0.80 8.29 26.34
C ALA A 181 -0.97 7.38 25.10
N TYR A 182 0.08 6.66 24.69
CA TYR A 182 0.04 5.78 23.51
C TYR A 182 -0.98 4.65 23.68
N ALA A 183 -1.08 4.05 24.87
CA ALA A 183 -2.03 2.98 25.18
C ALA A 183 -3.50 3.43 25.16
N HIS A 184 -3.76 4.74 25.30
CA HIS A 184 -5.10 5.32 25.24
C HIS A 184 -5.52 5.73 23.82
N VAL A 185 -4.57 5.84 22.88
CA VAL A 185 -4.82 6.25 21.48
C VAL A 185 -4.71 5.06 20.51
N VAL A 186 -3.81 4.11 20.78
CA VAL A 186 -3.55 2.95 19.93
C VAL A 186 -3.96 1.68 20.67
N LEU A 187 -5.20 1.24 20.43
CA LEU A 187 -5.82 0.10 21.13
C LEU A 187 -5.19 -1.26 20.76
N GLU A 188 -4.75 -1.40 19.49
CA GLU A 188 -4.10 -2.61 18.98
C GLU A 188 -2.68 -2.27 18.47
N PRO A 189 -1.71 -2.01 19.37
CA PRO A 189 -0.37 -1.60 18.98
C PRO A 189 0.37 -2.72 18.25
N VAL A 190 1.08 -2.37 17.18
CA VAL A 190 1.81 -3.33 16.35
C VAL A 190 3.10 -2.71 15.78
N ASP A 191 4.14 -3.53 15.72
CA ASP A 191 5.48 -3.18 15.27
C ASP A 191 6.06 -4.26 14.34
N LEU A 192 7.18 -3.98 13.69
CA LEU A 192 7.80 -4.86 12.70
C LEU A 192 8.33 -6.18 13.30
N SER A 193 8.72 -6.22 14.58
CA SER A 193 9.08 -7.47 15.25
C SER A 193 7.85 -8.32 15.59
N THR A 194 6.76 -7.71 16.04
CA THR A 194 5.47 -8.40 16.25
C THR A 194 4.92 -8.96 14.94
N ILE A 195 4.95 -8.19 13.84
CA ILE A 195 4.54 -8.69 12.51
C ILE A 195 5.43 -9.85 12.08
N LYS A 196 6.75 -9.77 12.31
CA LYS A 196 7.68 -10.87 11.98
C LYS A 196 7.33 -12.15 12.76
N ILE A 197 7.11 -12.03 14.07
CA ILE A 197 6.74 -13.17 14.94
C ILE A 197 5.39 -13.78 14.50
N ARG A 198 4.37 -12.95 14.21
CA ARG A 198 3.07 -13.40 13.71
C ARG A 198 3.21 -14.15 12.37
N LEU A 199 4.00 -13.63 11.44
CA LEU A 199 4.24 -14.23 10.12
C LEU A 199 5.05 -15.52 10.18
N GLU A 200 6.05 -15.61 11.05
CA GLU A 200 6.85 -16.82 11.23
C GLU A 200 6.07 -17.95 11.93
N ARG A 201 5.14 -17.59 12.82
CA ARG A 201 4.20 -18.50 13.49
C ARG A 201 2.97 -18.88 12.65
N GLY A 202 2.80 -18.31 11.46
CA GLY A 202 1.65 -18.60 10.59
C GLY A 202 0.32 -18.00 11.06
N ILE A 203 0.34 -16.91 11.85
CA ILE A 203 -0.86 -16.23 12.36
C ILE A 203 -1.58 -15.43 11.26
N TYR A 204 -0.93 -15.21 10.12
CA TYR A 204 -1.57 -14.64 8.93
C TYR A 204 -1.98 -15.77 7.98
N GLU A 205 -3.29 -16.00 7.91
CA GLU A 205 -3.95 -16.80 6.88
C GLU A 205 -4.31 -15.92 5.66
N ASN A 206 -4.88 -16.51 4.61
CA ASN A 206 -5.06 -15.90 3.28
C ASN A 206 -6.51 -16.00 2.80
#